data_AF-A0A3D3XK06-F1
#
_entry.id   AF-A0A3D3XK06-F1
#
_cell.length_a   1.000
_cell.length_b   1.000
_cell.length_c   1.000
_cell.angle_alpha   90.00
_cell.angle_beta   90.00
_cell.angle_gamma   90.00
#
_symmetry.space_group_name_H-M   'P 1'
#
loop_
_entity.id
_entity.type
_entity.pdbx_description
1 polymer ?
#
loop_
_entity_poly.entity_id
_entity_poly.type
_entity_poly.pdbx_seq_one_letter_code
_entity_poly.pdbx_strand_id
1 'polypeptide(L)' 'NDPENRLLARGSRFRMDSEMVRDQVLMAGGLLNHDMLGKSVKPPQPAKLWQIVAMPSSYPRIFKAD' A
#
# COMPACT_ATOMS: atom_id res chain seq x y z
N ASN A 1 -31.78 17.07 -11.99
CA ASN A 1 -30.96 18.28 -11.81
C ASN A 1 -31.09 18.77 -10.38
N ASP A 2 -30.11 18.46 -9.52
CA ASP A 2 -30.02 18.94 -8.13
C ASP A 2 -28.93 20.02 -8.06
N PRO A 3 -29.19 21.28 -8.48
CA PRO A 3 -28.16 22.32 -8.60
C PRO A 3 -27.49 22.65 -7.26
N GLU A 4 -28.26 22.63 -6.17
CA GLU A 4 -27.81 22.90 -4.80
C GLU A 4 -27.03 21.73 -4.17
N ASN A 5 -26.83 20.61 -4.89
CA ASN A 5 -26.12 19.44 -4.39
C ASN A 5 -26.70 18.89 -3.06
N ARG A 6 -28.03 18.91 -2.90
CA ARG A 6 -28.73 18.45 -1.68
C ARG A 6 -28.45 16.98 -1.35
N LEU A 7 -28.13 16.17 -2.36
CA LEU A 7 -27.75 14.77 -2.20
C LEU A 7 -26.25 14.55 -1.94
N LEU A 8 -25.44 15.62 -1.91
CA LEU A 8 -23.98 15.58 -1.73
C LEU A 8 -23.25 14.70 -2.76
N ALA A 9 -23.87 14.45 -3.92
CA ALA A 9 -23.32 13.59 -4.96
C ALA A 9 -22.08 14.20 -5.67
N ARG A 10 -21.82 15.50 -5.48
CA ARG A 10 -20.71 16.22 -6.12
C ARG A 10 -19.77 16.76 -5.03
N GLY A 11 -18.56 16.22 -4.98
CA GLY A 11 -17.47 16.71 -4.15
C GLY A 11 -16.48 17.58 -4.93
N SER A 12 -15.58 18.25 -4.22
CA SER A 12 -14.44 18.95 -4.85
C SER A 12 -13.59 17.98 -5.66
N ARG A 13 -13.05 18.44 -6.79
CA ARG A 13 -12.13 17.63 -7.59
C ARG A 13 -10.74 17.74 -6.97
N PHE A 14 -10.29 16.65 -6.37
CA PHE A 14 -8.91 16.52 -5.91
C PHE A 14 -8.31 15.22 -6.46
N ARG A 15 -6.98 15.22 -6.57
CA ARG A 15 -6.24 14.01 -6.91
C ARG A 15 -6.15 13.16 -5.65
N MET A 16 -6.71 11.96 -5.68
CA MET A 16 -6.54 11.00 -4.60
C MET A 16 -5.08 10.56 -4.50
N ASP A 17 -4.63 10.29 -3.27
CA ASP A 17 -3.33 9.67 -3.05
C ASP A 17 -3.31 8.22 -3.51
N SER A 18 -2.11 7.67 -3.75
CA SER A 18 -1.92 6.33 -4.27
C SER A 18 -2.54 5.25 -3.37
N GLU A 19 -2.46 5.45 -2.06
CA GLU A 19 -2.98 4.61 -1.00
C GLU A 19 -4.51 4.61 -1.02
N MET A 20 -5.11 5.79 -1.17
CA MET A 20 -6.57 5.91 -1.27
C MET A 20 -7.10 5.18 -2.50
N VAL A 21 -6.43 5.33 -3.66
CA VAL A 21 -6.83 4.65 -4.89
C VAL A 21 -6.73 3.14 -4.73
N ARG A 22 -5.63 2.64 -4.15
CA ARG A 22 -5.45 1.20 -3.86
C ARG A 22 -6.59 0.68 -2.97
N ASP A 23 -6.88 1.37 -1.88
CA ASP A 23 -7.86 0.91 -0.90
C ASP A 23 -9.29 0.94 -1.46
N GLN A 24 -9.62 1.92 -2.33
CA GLN A 24 -10.88 1.95 -3.08
C GLN A 24 -11.03 0.75 -4.02
N VAL A 25 -9.97 0.38 -4.75
CA VAL A 25 -9.96 -0.79 -5.64
C VAL A 25 -10.11 -2.08 -4.84
N LEU A 26 -9.38 -2.22 -3.73
CA LEU A 26 -9.47 -3.39 -2.85
C LEU A 26 -10.88 -3.51 -2.24
N MET A 27 -11.48 -2.40 -1.82
CA MET A 27 -12.82 -2.38 -1.24
C MET A 27 -13.88 -2.77 -2.28
N ALA A 28 -13.85 -2.14 -3.46
CA ALA A 28 -14.80 -2.43 -4.54
C ALA A 28 -14.71 -3.87 -5.05
N GLY A 29 -13.50 -4.45 -5.00
CA GLY A 29 -13.26 -5.86 -5.36
C GLY A 29 -13.55 -6.87 -4.25
N GLY A 30 -13.91 -6.44 -3.04
CA GLY A 30 -14.08 -7.33 -1.89
C GLY A 30 -12.77 -7.99 -1.43
N LEU A 31 -11.62 -7.42 -1.79
CA LEU A 31 -10.28 -7.91 -1.46
C LEU A 31 -9.65 -7.15 -0.28
N LEU A 32 -10.31 -6.09 0.20
CA LEU A 32 -9.82 -5.32 1.34
C LEU A 32 -9.91 -6.16 2.62
N ASN A 33 -8.76 -6.45 3.22
CA ASN A 33 -8.70 -7.02 4.55
C ASN A 33 -8.77 -5.90 5.61
N HIS A 34 -9.72 -6.01 6.54
CA HIS A 34 -9.91 -5.06 7.65
C HIS A 34 -9.15 -5.45 8.92
N ASP A 35 -8.52 -6.63 8.96
CA ASP A 35 -7.73 -7.06 10.10
C ASP A 35 -6.58 -6.09 10.32
N MET A 36 -6.56 -5.50 11.52
CA MET A 36 -5.50 -4.61 11.94
C MET A 36 -4.46 -5.39 12.72
N LEU A 37 -3.20 -4.95 12.61
CA LEU A 37 -2.03 -5.58 13.21
C LEU A 37 -1.69 -6.92 12.54
N GLY A 38 -0.51 -7.45 12.82
CA GLY A 38 -0.02 -8.68 12.19
C GLY A 38 1.48 -8.78 12.32
N LYS A 39 2.02 -9.98 12.04
CA LYS A 39 3.47 -10.12 11.94
C LYS A 39 3.96 -9.27 10.77
N SER A 40 5.01 -8.47 10.99
CA SER A 40 5.67 -7.74 9.93
C SER A 40 6.13 -8.73 8.86
N VAL A 41 5.68 -8.54 7.61
CA VAL A 41 6.02 -9.43 6.50
C VAL A 41 7.28 -8.89 5.84
N LYS A 42 8.21 -9.79 5.50
CA LYS A 42 9.41 -9.45 4.72
C LYS A 42 9.16 -9.81 3.25
N PRO A 43 8.65 -8.88 2.43
CA PRO A 43 8.37 -9.18 1.02
C PRO A 43 9.67 -9.62 0.32
N PRO A 44 9.61 -10.65 -0.54
CA PRO A 44 10.78 -11.11 -1.27
C PRO A 44 11.32 -9.96 -2.13
N GLN A 45 12.50 -9.45 -1.79
CA GLN A 45 13.16 -8.45 -2.62
C GLN A 45 13.83 -9.12 -3.83
N PRO A 46 14.09 -8.37 -4.92
CA PRO A 46 14.74 -8.90 -6.10
C PRO A 46 16.15 -9.42 -5.80
N ALA A 47 16.54 -10.51 -6.47
CA ALA A 47 17.90 -11.03 -6.39
C ALA A 47 18.92 -9.93 -6.73
N LYS A 48 20.03 -9.89 -5.99
CA LYS A 48 21.16 -8.95 -6.10
C LYS A 48 20.92 -7.52 -5.58
N LEU A 49 19.71 -7.11 -5.23
CA LEU A 49 19.47 -5.76 -4.67
C LEU A 49 20.13 -5.58 -3.30
N TRP A 50 20.13 -6.65 -2.49
CA TRP A 50 20.80 -6.73 -1.18
C TRP A 50 22.33 -6.56 -1.26
N GLN A 51 22.95 -6.99 -2.35
CA GLN A 51 24.41 -7.00 -2.47
C GLN A 51 24.99 -5.59 -2.68
N ILE A 52 24.17 -4.65 -3.17
CA ILE A 52 24.60 -3.30 -3.51
C ILE A 52 24.53 -2.36 -2.30
N VAL A 53 23.62 -2.64 -1.35
CA VAL A 53 23.37 -1.79 -0.16
C VAL A 53 23.98 -2.37 1.13
N ALA A 54 24.34 -3.65 1.14
CA ALA A 54 24.99 -4.26 2.29
C ALA A 54 26.42 -3.72 2.45
N MET A 55 26.60 -2.74 3.35
CA MET A 55 27.91 -2.45 3.91
C MET A 55 28.51 -3.74 4.50
N PRO A 56 29.80 -4.05 4.30
CA PRO A 56 30.41 -5.30 4.74
C PRO A 56 30.21 -5.64 6.22
N SER A 57 29.92 -4.65 7.07
CA SER A 57 29.77 -4.79 8.52
C SER A 57 28.33 -4.83 9.04
N SER A 58 27.30 -4.66 8.20
CA SER A 58 25.91 -4.54 8.69
C SER A 58 25.19 -5.89 8.74
N TYR A 59 24.56 -6.18 9.89
CA TYR A 59 23.65 -7.32 10.06
C TYR A 59 22.23 -6.94 9.58
N PRO A 60 21.46 -7.84 8.92
CA PRO A 60 21.79 -9.22 8.55
C PRO A 60 22.38 -9.36 7.14
N ARG A 61 23.37 -10.24 6.99
CA ARG A 61 24.06 -10.55 5.71
C ARG A 61 23.26 -11.44 4.75
N ILE A 62 22.17 -12.05 5.22
CA ILE A 62 21.37 -13.01 4.46
C ILE A 62 19.91 -12.61 4.59
N PHE A 63 19.29 -12.25 3.47
CA PHE A 63 17.84 -12.14 3.44
C PHE A 63 17.23 -13.53 3.31
N LYS A 64 16.32 -13.84 4.22
CA LYS A 64 15.40 -14.96 4.12
C LYS A 64 14.00 -14.36 4.10
N ALA A 65 13.26 -14.59 3.02
CA ALA A 65 11.82 -14.30 3.00
C ALA A 65 11.14 -15.16 4.07
N ASP A 66 10.16 -14.59 4.75
CA ASP A 66 9.24 -15.36 5.60
C ASP A 66 8.17 -16.04 4.73
#